data_AF-K4GRB0-F1
#
_entry.id   AF-K4GRB0-F1
#
_cell.length_a   1.000
_cell.length_b   1.000
_cell.length_c   1.000
_cell.angle_alpha   90.00
_cell.angle_beta   90.00
_cell.angle_gamma   90.00
#
_symmetry.space_group_name_H-M   'P 1'
#
loop_
_entity.id
_entity.type
_entity.pdbx_description
1 polymer ?
#
loop_
_entity_poly.entity_id
_entity_poly.type
_entity_poly.pdbx_seq_one_letter_code
_entity_poly.pdbx_strand_id
1 'polypeptide(L)'
;YLAGKLERVHLCGQPPNILIYVGSGSETGKFEELKSLIMECIDINAYIIYQLLEKQVLTVPWVENTLLLIVATSELISEAVHKQFLTFMSKGGKIFGLGTNFAFGELQLRNKKELKDRIQPLVFSKDETEEVRLNIFTTGKVFERKKDKECSSVKLLGYLDSPNKEMMVVYL
;
A
#
# COMPACT_ATOMS: atom_id res chain seq x y z
N TYR A 1 -15.56 -18.98 4.19
CA TYR A 1 -16.72 -18.26 3.64
C TYR A 1 -16.70 -16.84 4.22
N LEU A 2 -15.94 -15.93 3.62
CA LEU A 2 -15.84 -14.52 4.04
C LEU A 2 -16.03 -13.62 2.83
N ALA A 3 -17.19 -13.72 2.20
CA ALA A 3 -17.66 -12.68 1.30
C ALA A 3 -18.23 -11.54 2.18
N GLY A 4 -17.33 -10.77 2.80
CA GLY A 4 -17.68 -9.47 3.35
C GLY A 4 -18.22 -8.64 2.21
N LYS A 5 -19.50 -8.27 2.30
CA LYS A 5 -20.25 -7.50 1.30
C LYS A 5 -19.57 -6.14 1.13
N LEU A 6 -18.61 -6.04 0.21
CA LEU A 6 -18.15 -4.76 -0.33
C LEU A 6 -19.35 -4.17 -1.04
N GLU A 7 -20.02 -3.19 -0.43
CA GLU A 7 -21.02 -2.40 -1.12
C GLU A 7 -20.37 -1.79 -2.36
N ARG A 8 -20.79 -2.28 -3.53
CA ARG A 8 -20.32 -1.80 -4.83
C ARG A 8 -20.92 -0.43 -5.04
N VAL A 9 -20.16 0.62 -4.73
CA VAL A 9 -20.49 2.00 -5.10
C VAL A 9 -20.29 2.12 -6.62
N HIS A 10 -21.25 1.62 -7.39
CA HIS A 10 -21.29 1.82 -8.84
C HIS A 10 -21.84 3.23 -9.11
N LEU A 11 -20.94 4.19 -9.27
CA LEU A 11 -21.30 5.44 -9.91
C LEU A 11 -21.44 5.15 -11.42
N CYS A 12 -22.68 5.02 -11.89
CA CYS A 12 -23.05 5.02 -13.31
C CYS A 12 -22.78 3.75 -14.15
N GLY A 13 -22.60 2.57 -13.55
CA GLY A 13 -22.50 1.29 -14.28
C GLY A 13 -21.16 1.05 -14.99
N GLN A 14 -20.21 1.98 -14.89
CA GLN A 14 -18.83 1.77 -15.31
C GLN A 14 -18.04 1.01 -14.22
N PRO A 15 -17.18 0.03 -14.59
CA PRO A 15 -16.33 -0.63 -13.62
C PRO A 15 -15.36 0.36 -12.96
N PRO A 16 -15.12 0.26 -11.64
CA PRO A 16 -14.19 1.14 -10.93
C PRO A 16 -12.74 1.02 -11.45
N ASN A 17 -12.00 2.14 -11.41
CA ASN A 17 -10.61 2.18 -11.87
C ASN A 17 -9.63 1.79 -10.76
N ILE A 18 -8.65 0.96 -11.11
CA ILE A 18 -7.43 0.73 -10.34
C ILE A 18 -6.28 1.40 -11.07
N LEU A 19 -5.52 2.23 -10.36
CA LEU A 19 -4.34 2.89 -10.92
C LEU A 19 -3.06 2.25 -10.41
N ILE A 20 -2.04 2.14 -11.26
CA ILE A 20 -0.72 1.64 -10.90
C ILE A 20 0.32 2.73 -11.17
N TYR A 21 1.01 3.17 -10.11
CA TYR A 21 2.15 4.06 -10.19
C TYR A 21 3.46 3.29 -9.96
N VAL A 22 4.34 3.29 -10.96
CA VAL A 22 5.62 2.54 -10.97
C VAL A 22 6.85 3.44 -10.82
N GLY A 23 6.68 4.72 -10.46
CA GLY A 23 7.78 5.67 -10.29
C GLY A 23 8.06 6.54 -11.53
N SER A 24 9.16 7.28 -11.46
CA SER A 24 9.65 8.17 -12.52
C SER A 24 10.45 7.43 -13.59
N GLY A 25 10.99 6.26 -13.22
CA GLY A 25 11.90 5.46 -14.03
C GLY A 25 11.32 4.93 -15.33
N SER A 26 12.19 4.85 -16.34
CA SER A 26 11.90 4.37 -17.70
C SER A 26 11.82 2.84 -17.81
N GLU A 27 11.48 2.14 -16.73
CA GLU A 27 11.47 0.67 -16.72
C GLU A 27 10.27 0.15 -17.52
N THR A 28 10.50 0.04 -18.82
CA THR A 28 9.55 -0.48 -19.80
C THR A 28 9.17 -1.91 -19.42
N GLY A 29 7.89 -2.17 -19.19
CA GLY A 29 7.35 -3.50 -18.91
C GLY A 29 6.87 -3.72 -17.47
N LYS A 30 7.41 -3.00 -16.47
CA LYS A 30 6.99 -3.16 -15.05
C LYS A 30 5.48 -3.01 -14.83
N PHE A 31 4.86 -2.06 -15.54
CA PHE A 31 3.41 -1.88 -15.47
C PHE A 31 2.66 -3.11 -15.98
N GLU A 32 3.04 -3.68 -17.13
CA GLU A 32 2.34 -4.82 -17.73
C GLU A 32 2.54 -6.10 -16.93
N GLU A 33 3.76 -6.31 -16.38
CA GLU A 33 4.04 -7.41 -15.46
C GLU A 33 3.15 -7.33 -14.22
N LEU A 34 3.11 -6.17 -13.58
CA LEU A 34 2.31 -5.98 -12.37
C LEU A 34 0.81 -6.05 -12.65
N LYS A 35 0.36 -5.46 -13.76
CA LYS A 35 -1.03 -5.56 -14.22
C LYS A 35 -1.43 -7.02 -14.41
N SER A 36 -0.59 -7.83 -15.05
CA SER A 36 -0.86 -9.26 -15.26
C SER A 36 -1.02 -10.00 -13.92
N LEU A 37 -0.10 -9.77 -12.97
CA LEU A 37 -0.17 -10.36 -11.64
C LEU A 37 -1.45 -9.96 -10.87
N ILE A 38 -1.83 -8.68 -10.96
CA ILE A 38 -3.04 -8.19 -10.30
C ILE A 38 -4.30 -8.79 -10.93
N MET A 39 -4.32 -8.96 -12.26
CA MET A 39 -5.44 -9.58 -12.97
C MET A 39 -5.65 -11.05 -12.58
N GLU A 40 -4.62 -11.77 -12.14
CA GLU A 40 -4.76 -13.12 -11.57
C GLU A 40 -5.42 -13.12 -10.18
N CYS A 41 -5.41 -11.98 -9.49
CA CYS A 41 -5.91 -11.84 -8.11
C CYS A 41 -7.33 -11.24 -8.02
N ILE A 42 -7.87 -10.70 -9.12
CA ILE A 42 -9.16 -9.99 -9.14
C ILE A 42 -10.06 -10.46 -10.29
N ASP A 43 -11.36 -10.20 -10.18
CA ASP A 43 -12.27 -10.42 -11.31
C ASP A 43 -11.95 -9.41 -12.44
N ILE A 44 -11.42 -9.93 -13.55
CA ILE A 44 -10.97 -9.16 -14.72
C ILE A 44 -12.09 -8.32 -15.35
N ASN A 45 -13.36 -8.67 -15.12
CA ASN A 45 -14.50 -7.94 -15.68
C ASN A 45 -15.04 -6.87 -14.70
N ALA A 46 -14.54 -6.84 -13.47
CA ALA A 46 -15.03 -5.96 -12.42
C ALA A 46 -14.25 -4.64 -12.31
N TYR A 47 -13.09 -4.52 -12.95
CA TYR A 47 -12.20 -3.37 -12.77
C TYR A 47 -11.50 -2.99 -14.08
N ILE A 48 -11.19 -1.70 -14.23
CA ILE A 48 -10.30 -1.22 -15.30
C ILE A 48 -8.97 -0.81 -14.69
N ILE A 49 -7.87 -1.31 -15.23
CA ILE A 49 -6.51 -1.06 -14.71
C ILE A 49 -5.76 -0.11 -15.65
N TYR A 50 -5.31 1.03 -15.13
CA TYR A 50 -4.51 2.01 -15.86
C TYR A 50 -3.18 2.30 -15.18
N GLN A 51 -2.18 2.67 -15.97
CA GLN A 51 -0.95 3.23 -15.46
C GLN A 51 -1.18 4.70 -15.09
N LEU A 52 -0.77 5.11 -13.89
CA LEU A 52 -0.67 6.51 -13.50
C LEU A 52 0.79 6.94 -13.66
N LEU A 53 1.07 7.74 -14.69
CA LEU A 53 2.40 8.29 -14.93
C LEU A 53 2.68 9.44 -13.96
N GLU A 54 3.95 9.64 -13.60
CA GLU A 54 4.34 10.73 -12.68
C GLU A 54 3.82 12.10 -13.14
N LYS A 55 3.97 12.41 -14.43
CA LYS A 55 3.45 13.65 -15.03
C LYS A 55 1.94 13.85 -14.91
N GLN A 56 1.19 12.75 -14.76
CA GLN A 56 -0.27 12.77 -14.63
C GLN A 56 -0.72 13.01 -13.19
N VAL A 57 0.09 12.64 -12.19
CA VAL A 57 -0.28 12.72 -10.77
C VAL A 57 -0.79 14.11 -10.38
N LEU A 58 -0.20 15.17 -10.94
CA LEU A 58 -0.54 16.56 -10.63
C LEU A 58 -1.44 17.24 -11.66
N THR A 59 -1.69 16.61 -12.82
CA THR A 59 -2.27 17.28 -13.99
C THR A 59 -3.64 16.74 -14.38
N VAL A 60 -4.02 15.54 -13.94
CA VAL A 60 -5.33 14.94 -14.27
C VAL A 60 -6.18 14.69 -13.02
N PRO A 61 -7.52 14.76 -13.12
CA PRO A 61 -8.43 14.53 -11.99
C PRO A 61 -8.65 13.02 -11.75
N TRP A 62 -7.59 12.32 -11.35
CA TRP A 62 -7.63 10.88 -11.10
C TRP A 62 -8.16 10.53 -9.71
N VAL A 63 -7.98 11.43 -8.73
CA VAL A 63 -8.28 11.21 -7.32
C VAL A 63 -9.76 10.84 -7.11
N GLU A 64 -10.66 11.50 -7.81
CA GLU A 64 -12.11 11.30 -7.71
C GLU A 64 -12.59 10.02 -8.42
N ASN A 65 -11.81 9.51 -9.37
CA ASN A 65 -12.22 8.43 -10.28
C ASN A 65 -11.45 7.12 -10.04
N THR A 66 -10.77 7.00 -8.90
CA THR A 66 -9.90 5.86 -8.58
C THR A 66 -10.42 5.14 -7.34
N LEU A 67 -10.61 3.83 -7.43
CA LEU A 67 -10.97 3.00 -6.29
C LEU A 67 -9.74 2.62 -5.46
N LEU A 68 -8.66 2.25 -6.14
CA LEU A 68 -7.42 1.75 -5.54
C LEU A 68 -6.22 2.30 -6.31
N LEU A 69 -5.25 2.81 -5.59
CA LEU A 69 -3.94 3.16 -6.12
C LEU A 69 -2.90 2.13 -5.67
N ILE A 70 -2.25 1.48 -6.61
CA ILE A 70 -1.10 0.60 -6.36
C ILE A 70 0.18 1.41 -6.55
N VAL A 71 1.02 1.47 -5.53
CA VAL A 71 2.31 2.19 -5.55
C VAL A 71 3.43 1.15 -5.53
N ALA A 72 4.07 0.95 -6.68
CA ALA A 72 5.04 -0.11 -6.92
C ALA A 72 6.39 0.45 -7.40
N THR A 73 7.01 1.30 -6.58
CA THR A 73 8.33 1.87 -6.87
C THR A 73 9.23 1.87 -5.65
N SER A 74 10.45 1.39 -5.82
CA SER A 74 11.53 1.47 -4.84
C SER A 74 12.27 2.81 -4.87
N GLU A 75 11.95 3.71 -5.80
CA GLU A 75 12.47 5.06 -5.87
C GLU A 75 11.89 5.92 -4.74
N LEU A 76 12.52 7.07 -4.48
CA LEU A 76 11.92 8.08 -3.61
C LEU A 76 10.84 8.82 -4.38
N ILE A 77 9.65 8.89 -3.78
CA ILE A 77 8.52 9.62 -4.33
C ILE A 77 8.70 11.10 -4.03
N SER A 78 8.57 11.97 -5.03
CA SER A 78 8.66 13.42 -4.84
C SER A 78 7.58 13.92 -3.88
N GLU A 79 7.88 15.00 -3.13
CA GLU A 79 6.97 15.53 -2.12
C GLU A 79 5.59 15.93 -2.70
N ALA A 80 5.58 16.46 -3.93
CA ALA A 80 4.35 16.83 -4.62
C ALA A 80 3.48 15.61 -4.95
N VAL A 81 4.07 14.53 -5.46
CA VAL A 81 3.37 13.26 -5.73
C VAL A 81 2.88 12.63 -4.43
N HIS A 82 3.73 12.61 -3.41
CA HIS A 82 3.40 12.09 -2.09
C HIS A 82 2.18 12.81 -1.47
N LYS A 83 2.14 14.14 -1.54
CA LYS A 83 1.01 14.95 -1.07
C LYS A 83 -0.30 14.62 -1.80
N GLN A 84 -0.26 14.34 -3.10
CA GLN A 84 -1.46 13.90 -3.83
C GLN A 84 -1.94 12.52 -3.36
N PHE A 85 -1.02 11.58 -3.12
CA PHE A 85 -1.38 10.26 -2.59
C PHE A 85 -2.03 10.36 -1.21
N LEU A 86 -1.50 11.22 -0.33
CA LEU A 86 -2.14 11.52 0.95
C LEU A 86 -3.54 12.16 0.79
N THR A 87 -3.71 13.05 -0.20
CA THR A 87 -5.00 13.69 -0.51
C THR A 87 -6.02 12.67 -1.01
N PHE A 88 -5.59 11.69 -1.80
CA PHE A 88 -6.43 10.59 -2.22
C PHE A 88 -6.89 9.75 -1.02
N MET A 89 -5.99 9.40 -0.10
CA MET A 89 -6.37 8.67 1.11
C MET A 89 -7.31 9.46 2.02
N SER A 90 -7.10 10.78 2.19
CA SER A 90 -7.96 11.59 3.06
C SER A 90 -9.40 11.72 2.53
N LYS A 91 -9.61 11.51 1.22
CA LYS A 91 -10.94 11.43 0.59
C LYS A 91 -11.57 10.02 0.66
N GLY A 92 -10.96 9.08 1.39
CA GLY A 92 -11.42 7.70 1.51
C GLY A 92 -10.86 6.73 0.46
N GLY A 93 -9.91 7.19 -0.36
CA GLY A 93 -9.17 6.35 -1.29
C GLY A 93 -8.28 5.33 -0.59
N LYS A 94 -7.97 4.23 -1.28
CA LYS A 94 -7.15 3.12 -0.75
C LYS A 94 -5.83 3.03 -1.49
N ILE A 95 -4.73 2.90 -0.76
CA ILE A 95 -3.40 2.70 -1.35
C ILE A 95 -2.88 1.31 -1.00
N PHE A 96 -2.38 0.59 -1.99
CA PHE A 96 -1.65 -0.66 -1.83
C PHE A 96 -0.19 -0.48 -2.27
N GLY A 97 0.73 -0.49 -1.30
CA GLY A 97 2.16 -0.32 -1.55
C GLY A 97 2.86 -1.66 -1.78
N LEU A 98 3.57 -1.79 -2.91
CA LEU A 98 4.37 -2.97 -3.25
C LEU A 98 5.85 -2.60 -3.36
N GLY A 99 6.67 -3.09 -2.43
CA GLY A 99 8.11 -2.81 -2.43
C GLY A 99 8.49 -1.34 -2.28
N THR A 100 7.53 -0.48 -1.91
CA THR A 100 7.68 0.97 -2.00
C THR A 100 8.32 1.62 -0.78
N ASN A 101 8.82 2.85 -0.95
CA ASN A 101 9.22 3.75 0.14
C ASN A 101 8.07 4.67 0.59
N PHE A 102 6.86 4.49 0.08
CA PHE A 102 5.70 5.26 0.52
C PHE A 102 5.39 4.96 2.01
N ALA A 103 5.32 6.02 2.80
CA ALA A 103 4.85 6.00 4.18
C ALA A 103 3.81 7.11 4.36
N PHE A 104 2.97 7.01 5.39
CA PHE A 104 1.86 7.93 5.61
C PHE A 104 1.72 8.33 7.06
N GLY A 105 1.01 9.45 7.28
CA GLY A 105 0.76 10.00 8.60
C GLY A 105 2.07 10.22 9.37
N GLU A 106 2.13 9.63 10.56
CA GLU A 106 3.26 9.76 11.48
C GLU A 106 4.30 8.65 11.32
N LEU A 107 4.16 7.83 10.28
CA LEU A 107 5.07 6.73 10.01
C LEU A 107 6.18 7.14 9.05
N GLN A 108 7.31 6.46 9.21
CA GLN A 108 8.40 6.41 8.26
C GLN A 108 8.81 4.95 8.04
N LEU A 109 9.36 4.66 6.86
CA LEU A 109 9.98 3.37 6.61
C LEU A 109 11.46 3.44 7.02
N ARG A 110 11.90 2.45 7.80
CA ARG A 110 13.30 2.26 8.16
C ARG A 110 13.85 0.99 7.55
N ASN A 111 15.12 1.06 7.16
CA ASN A 111 15.87 -0.11 6.70
C ASN A 111 16.65 -0.71 7.88
N LYS A 112 16.36 -1.97 8.17
CA LYS A 112 16.96 -2.84 9.17
C LYS A 112 17.68 -3.96 8.45
N LYS A 113 18.99 -3.76 8.21
CA LYS A 113 19.85 -4.68 7.44
C LYS A 113 19.87 -6.07 8.05
N GLU A 114 19.75 -6.16 9.37
CA GLU A 114 19.69 -7.39 10.15
C GLU A 114 18.45 -8.24 9.87
N LEU A 115 17.38 -7.64 9.35
CA LEU A 115 16.17 -8.35 8.96
C LEU A 115 16.20 -8.74 7.47
N LYS A 116 16.97 -8.04 6.64
CA LYS A 116 16.98 -8.26 5.19
C LYS A 116 17.29 -9.72 4.83
N ASP A 117 16.52 -10.26 3.89
CA ASP A 117 16.67 -11.60 3.32
C ASP A 117 16.55 -12.73 4.36
N ARG A 118 15.77 -12.49 5.42
CA ARG A 118 15.48 -13.48 6.46
C ARG A 118 14.01 -13.86 6.49
N ILE A 119 13.77 -15.12 6.86
CA ILE A 119 12.45 -15.61 7.24
C ILE A 119 12.21 -15.19 8.70
N GLN A 120 11.13 -14.46 8.94
CA GLN A 120 10.71 -14.01 10.27
C GLN A 120 9.23 -14.33 10.48
N PRO A 121 8.80 -14.75 11.70
CA PRO A 121 7.39 -14.89 12.00
C PRO A 121 6.74 -13.50 12.05
N LEU A 122 5.74 -13.26 11.20
CA LEU A 122 4.81 -12.16 11.29
C LEU A 122 3.65 -12.59 12.19
N VAL A 123 3.40 -11.82 13.24
CA VAL A 123 2.23 -11.94 14.10
C VAL A 123 1.22 -10.88 13.67
N PHE A 124 0.00 -11.28 13.38
CA PHE A 124 -1.11 -10.39 13.06
C PHE A 124 -2.30 -10.73 13.95
N SER A 125 -2.99 -9.71 14.45
CA SER A 125 -4.20 -9.89 15.26
C SER A 125 -5.27 -8.92 14.75
N LYS A 126 -6.46 -9.47 14.48
CA LYS A 126 -7.63 -8.68 14.09
C LYS A 126 -8.36 -8.14 15.33
N ASP A 127 -8.34 -8.92 16.41
CA ASP A 127 -8.84 -8.61 17.75
C ASP A 127 -7.91 -9.25 18.80
N GLU A 128 -8.10 -8.92 20.07
CA GLU A 128 -7.25 -9.38 21.18
C GLU A 128 -7.26 -10.91 21.39
N THR A 129 -8.13 -11.64 20.69
CA THR A 129 -8.39 -13.05 20.94
C THR A 129 -7.85 -13.98 19.85
N GLU A 130 -7.68 -13.49 18.63
CA GLU A 130 -7.21 -14.31 17.50
C GLU A 130 -5.89 -13.78 16.92
N GLU A 131 -4.78 -14.41 17.32
CA GLU A 131 -3.46 -14.21 16.71
C GLU A 131 -3.22 -15.20 15.56
N VAL A 132 -2.85 -14.66 14.41
CA VAL A 132 -2.38 -15.42 13.25
C VAL A 132 -0.88 -15.24 13.12
N ARG A 133 -0.16 -16.35 12.96
CA ARG A 133 1.28 -16.37 12.74
C ARG A 133 1.61 -16.90 11.36
N LEU A 134 2.42 -16.16 10.62
CA LEU A 134 2.89 -16.54 9.28
C LEU A 134 4.40 -16.31 9.17
N ASN A 135 5.14 -17.27 8.64
CA ASN A 135 6.55 -17.04 8.31
C ASN A 135 6.64 -16.27 6.99
N ILE A 136 7.27 -15.10 7.03
CA ILE A 136 7.44 -14.23 5.85
C ILE A 136 8.91 -13.99 5.53
N PHE A 137 9.22 -13.84 4.24
CA PHE A 137 10.52 -13.39 3.78
C PHE A 137 10.58 -11.86 3.83
N THR A 138 11.54 -11.31 4.57
CA THR A 138 11.57 -9.88 4.89
C THR A 138 12.55 -9.11 4.02
N THR A 139 12.14 -7.93 3.54
CA THR A 139 12.97 -7.03 2.71
C THR A 139 13.91 -6.15 3.53
N GLY A 140 13.86 -6.28 4.85
CA GLY A 140 14.55 -5.39 5.79
C GLY A 140 13.88 -4.03 5.98
N LYS A 141 12.71 -3.76 5.38
CA LYS A 141 11.96 -2.51 5.62
C LYS A 141 10.88 -2.72 6.69
N VAL A 142 10.82 -1.82 7.66
CA VAL A 142 9.82 -1.82 8.75
C VAL A 142 9.24 -0.43 8.94
N PHE A 143 8.00 -0.34 9.44
CA PHE A 143 7.41 0.93 9.82
C PHE A 143 7.92 1.38 11.19
N GLU A 144 8.10 2.69 11.34
CA GLU A 144 8.52 3.31 12.60
C GLU A 144 7.75 4.62 12.79
N ARG A 145 7.38 4.95 14.03
CA ARG A 145 6.78 6.25 14.34
C ARG A 145 7.85 7.35 14.32
N LYS A 146 7.50 8.51 13.76
CA LYS A 146 8.32 9.72 13.84
C LYS A 146 8.34 10.20 15.29
N LYS A 147 9.51 10.60 15.80
CA LYS A 147 9.76 10.90 17.21
C LYS A 147 9.00 12.11 17.77
N ASP A 148 8.46 12.98 16.92
CA ASP A 148 7.89 14.27 17.31
C ASP A 148 6.37 14.28 17.51
N LYS A 149 5.69 13.12 17.54
CA LYS A 149 4.22 13.07 17.64
C LYS A 149 3.74 12.08 18.70
N GLU A 150 3.17 12.63 19.77
CA GLU A 150 2.67 11.90 20.95
C GLU A 150 1.30 11.24 20.72
N CYS A 151 0.58 11.57 19.64
CA CYS A 151 -0.79 11.13 19.42
C CYS A 151 -0.95 10.47 18.05
N SER A 152 -0.46 9.22 17.90
CA SER A 152 -0.61 8.50 16.65
C SER A 152 -2.01 7.92 16.50
N SER A 153 -2.78 8.38 15.50
CA SER A 153 -4.02 7.72 15.07
C SER A 153 -3.77 6.33 14.44
N VAL A 154 -2.50 5.94 14.27
CA VAL A 154 -2.09 4.67 13.67
C VAL A 154 -2.30 3.51 14.64
N LYS A 155 -3.18 2.58 14.28
CA LYS A 155 -3.34 1.28 14.93
C LYS A 155 -2.32 0.28 14.39
N LEU A 156 -1.60 -0.39 15.29
CA LEU A 156 -0.75 -1.54 14.95
C LEU A 156 -1.65 -2.78 14.84
N LEU A 157 -1.58 -3.48 13.71
CA LEU A 157 -2.31 -4.73 13.48
C LEU A 157 -1.38 -5.95 13.41
N GLY A 158 -0.08 -5.74 13.16
CA GLY A 158 0.86 -6.84 13.08
C GLY A 158 2.32 -6.42 13.11
N TYR A 159 3.14 -7.30 13.66
CA TYR A 159 4.55 -7.07 13.95
C TYR A 159 5.40 -8.32 13.65
N LEU A 160 6.70 -8.13 13.40
CA LEU A 160 7.64 -9.26 13.38
C LEU A 160 7.93 -9.72 14.80
N ASP A 161 7.88 -11.03 15.02
CA ASP A 161 8.23 -11.69 16.29
C ASP A 161 9.74 -11.63 16.55
N SER A 162 10.23 -10.41 16.76
CA SER A 162 11.60 -10.06 17.07
C SER A 162 11.65 -9.37 18.43
N PRO A 163 12.83 -9.22 19.06
CA PRO A 163 12.96 -8.59 20.38
C PRO A 163 12.32 -7.19 20.47
N ASN A 164 12.30 -6.46 19.34
CA ASN A 164 11.78 -5.10 19.27
C ASN A 164 10.31 -5.02 18.76
N LYS A 165 9.69 -6.14 18.40
CA LYS A 165 8.34 -6.21 17.80
C LYS A 165 8.14 -5.20 16.66
N GLU A 166 8.93 -5.36 15.61
CA GLU A 166 8.97 -4.42 14.48
C GLU A 166 7.61 -4.26 13.79
N MET A 167 7.17 -3.02 13.55
CA MET A 167 5.84 -2.76 12.97
C MET A 167 5.81 -3.13 11.48
N MET A 168 4.88 -4.01 11.09
CA MET A 168 4.73 -4.48 9.71
C MET A 168 3.36 -4.17 9.12
N VAL A 169 2.30 -4.28 9.92
CA VAL A 169 0.93 -4.04 9.47
C VAL A 169 0.33 -2.94 10.33
N VAL A 170 -0.06 -1.85 9.68
CA VAL A 170 -0.50 -0.61 10.32
C VAL A 170 -1.75 -0.09 9.61
N TYR A 171 -2.62 0.56 10.37
CA TYR A 171 -3.91 1.08 9.90
C TYR A 171 -4.13 2.51 10.42
N LEU A 172 -4.67 3.39 9.58
CA LEU A 172 -5.10 4.75 9.94
C LEU A 172 -6.60 4.81 10.13
#